data_AF-A0A2C5YIM8-F1
#
_entry.id   AF-A0A2C5YIM8-F1
#
_cell.length_a   1.000
_cell.length_b   1.000
_cell.length_c   1.000
_cell.angle_alpha   90.00
_cell.angle_beta   90.00
_cell.angle_gamma   90.00
#
_symmetry.space_group_name_H-M   'P 1'
#
loop_
_entity.id
_entity.type
_entity.pdbx_description
1 polymer ?
#
loop_
_entity_poly.entity_id
_entity_poly.type
_entity_poly.pdbx_seq_one_letter_code
_entity_poly.pdbx_strand_id
1 'polypeptide(L)'
;MSTSSCPLEGNPDLYGLGIRIGIYIQMLTVQLSGILSAYFQVEDNIGQGTIIFVLSTAIVLVRLVNASVNGGNGGDDGRPVEPVEVFPLVTLLLLQVGVCRVSASNKTTLLIWTAELVGLTALFSWFWWHGMDLLPNSCPRDHDKAFFFAKVGIWGWYRSFNKATSVLASVAASFALIANVGTYIIFVVFAILRFARRRSDDQDSAVSKSDEDAPRNNIEISIDLIVNIGAIVYVEMALRWNQISGVYSLDSPGQFMPFVIALGQLLSVFFSAAKYLLQWDANESLFDHDQDVLQCHHGDTGRWLRNDTEDIALT
;
A
#
# COMPACT_ATOMS: atom_id res chain seq x y z
N MET A 1 -23.65 33.48 23.18
CA MET A 1 -23.83 32.12 22.63
C MET A 1 -22.83 31.22 23.33
N SER A 2 -23.30 30.46 24.32
CA SER A 2 -22.49 29.46 25.01
C SER A 2 -22.10 28.37 24.01
N THR A 3 -20.83 28.31 23.67
CA THR A 3 -20.22 27.16 23.00
C THR A 3 -20.25 25.99 23.97
N SER A 4 -21.39 25.31 24.04
CA SER A 4 -21.48 24.00 24.69
C SER A 4 -20.63 23.04 23.87
N SER A 5 -19.42 22.78 24.35
CA SER A 5 -18.58 21.70 23.85
C SER A 5 -19.40 20.42 23.90
N CYS A 6 -19.56 19.75 22.76
CA CYS A 6 -20.15 18.41 22.70
C CYS A 6 -18.96 17.43 22.70
N PRO A 7 -18.52 16.94 23.87
CA PRO A 7 -17.42 15.99 23.92
C PRO A 7 -17.90 14.69 23.26
N LEU A 8 -17.30 14.37 22.13
CA LEU A 8 -17.50 13.13 21.42
C LEU A 8 -16.61 12.07 22.07
N GLU A 9 -17.21 11.09 22.72
CA GLU A 9 -16.46 9.92 23.17
C GLU A 9 -16.28 9.00 21.97
N GLY A 10 -15.04 8.77 21.52
CA GLY A 10 -14.75 8.04 20.29
C GLY A 10 -14.57 6.55 20.50
N ASN A 11 -14.90 5.71 19.52
CA ASN A 11 -14.81 4.25 19.63
C ASN A 11 -13.34 3.77 19.61
N PRO A 12 -12.80 3.26 20.74
CA PRO A 12 -11.40 2.83 20.82
C PRO A 12 -11.09 1.68 19.86
N ASP A 13 -12.05 0.77 19.61
CA ASP A 13 -11.84 -0.39 18.75
C ASP A 13 -11.99 -0.10 17.25
N LEU A 14 -12.49 1.08 16.91
CA LEU A 14 -12.56 1.53 15.53
C LEU A 14 -11.44 2.52 15.21
N TYR A 15 -11.19 3.45 16.13
CA TYR A 15 -10.33 4.60 15.90
C TYR A 15 -9.38 4.94 17.04
N GLY A 16 -9.17 3.99 17.95
CA GLY A 16 -8.21 4.13 19.03
C GLY A 16 -6.78 4.25 18.53
N LEU A 17 -5.91 4.60 19.47
CA LEU A 17 -4.52 4.94 19.22
C LEU A 17 -3.78 3.82 18.48
N GLY A 18 -4.00 2.55 18.85
CA GLY A 18 -3.27 1.42 18.26
C GLY A 18 -3.62 1.19 16.79
N ILE A 19 -4.88 1.40 16.39
CA ILE A 19 -5.31 1.28 14.98
C ILE A 19 -4.67 2.40 14.15
N ARG A 20 -4.74 3.65 14.63
CA ARG A 20 -4.16 4.80 13.93
C ARG A 20 -2.64 4.67 13.78
N ILE A 21 -1.93 4.41 14.88
CA ILE A 21 -0.48 4.18 14.85
C ILE A 21 -0.14 2.97 13.98
N GLY A 22 -0.93 1.90 14.03
CA GLY A 22 -0.76 0.74 13.16
C GLY A 22 -0.82 1.11 11.68
N ILE A 23 -1.86 1.84 11.25
CA ILE A 23 -1.99 2.33 9.87
C ILE A 23 -0.83 3.25 9.50
N TYR A 24 -0.39 4.15 10.38
CA TYR A 24 0.72 5.05 10.11
C TYR A 24 2.05 4.31 9.94
N ILE A 25 2.35 3.39 10.85
CA ILE A 25 3.55 2.55 10.77
C ILE A 25 3.51 1.76 9.47
N GLN A 26 2.36 1.23 9.09
CA GLN A 26 2.22 0.45 7.86
C GLN A 26 2.41 1.31 6.60
N MET A 27 1.83 2.51 6.56
CA MET A 27 2.07 3.48 5.49
C MET A 27 3.55 3.82 5.34
N LEU A 28 4.25 4.03 6.46
CA LEU A 28 5.70 4.25 6.47
C LEU A 28 6.48 3.01 6.03
N THR A 29 6.03 1.82 6.44
CA THR A 29 6.65 0.54 6.09
C THR A 29 6.61 0.30 4.58
N VAL A 30 5.47 0.56 3.93
CA VAL A 30 5.33 0.43 2.47
C VAL A 30 6.25 1.39 1.72
N GLN A 31 6.37 2.63 2.20
CA GLN A 31 7.29 3.60 1.60
C GLN A 31 8.74 3.21 1.78
N LEU A 32 9.12 2.78 2.98
CA LEU A 32 10.48 2.37 3.29
C LEU A 32 10.87 1.15 2.45
N SER A 33 9.98 0.16 2.33
CA SER A 33 10.15 -0.97 1.40
C SER A 33 10.32 -0.47 -0.02
N GLY A 34 9.52 0.52 -0.44
CA GLY A 34 9.57 1.05 -1.79
C GLY A 34 10.89 1.77 -2.14
N ILE A 35 11.41 2.54 -1.20
CA ILE A 35 12.72 3.20 -1.29
C ILE A 35 13.83 2.14 -1.29
N LEU A 36 13.75 1.16 -0.40
CA LEU A 36 14.75 0.10 -0.26
C LEU A 36 14.82 -0.75 -1.53
N SER A 37 13.68 -1.14 -2.09
CA SER A 37 13.58 -1.85 -3.36
C SER A 37 14.18 -1.03 -4.51
N ALA A 38 13.90 0.27 -4.58
CA ALA A 38 14.47 1.15 -5.61
C ALA A 38 16.00 1.30 -5.52
N TYR A 39 16.56 1.30 -4.31
CA TYR A 39 18.00 1.49 -4.11
C TYR A 39 18.79 0.17 -4.10
N PHE A 40 18.22 -0.92 -3.57
CA PHE A 40 18.92 -2.17 -3.30
C PHE A 40 18.38 -3.40 -4.07
N GLN A 41 17.36 -3.25 -4.93
CA GLN A 41 16.71 -4.34 -5.68
C GLN A 41 16.25 -5.52 -4.80
N VAL A 42 15.76 -5.22 -3.60
CA VAL A 42 15.23 -6.23 -2.66
C VAL A 42 13.81 -6.62 -3.06
N GLU A 43 13.50 -7.92 -3.03
CA GLU A 43 12.17 -8.46 -3.33
C GLU A 43 11.09 -7.98 -2.34
N ASP A 44 10.06 -7.34 -2.87
CA ASP A 44 8.97 -6.70 -2.11
C ASP A 44 7.84 -7.71 -1.76
N ASN A 45 8.05 -8.57 -0.75
CA ASN A 45 6.98 -9.46 -0.23
C ASN A 45 6.02 -8.76 0.76
N ILE A 46 6.31 -7.52 1.13
CA ILE A 46 5.64 -6.78 2.21
C ILE A 46 4.31 -6.16 1.76
N GLY A 47 4.17 -5.88 0.45
CA GLY A 47 2.92 -5.37 -0.13
C GLY A 47 1.73 -6.31 0.12
N GLN A 48 1.95 -7.63 0.10
CA GLN A 48 0.89 -8.64 0.32
C GLN A 48 0.30 -8.54 1.73
N GLY A 49 1.14 -8.35 2.75
CA GLY A 49 0.69 -8.20 4.14
C GLY A 49 -0.10 -6.92 4.38
N THR A 50 0.18 -5.87 3.60
CA THR A 50 -0.53 -4.59 3.69
C THR A 50 -1.94 -4.69 3.12
N ILE A 51 -2.09 -5.36 1.98
CA ILE A 51 -3.38 -5.58 1.31
C ILE A 51 -4.32 -6.34 2.26
N ILE A 52 -3.88 -7.46 2.83
CA ILE A 52 -4.69 -8.25 3.77
C ILE A 52 -5.12 -7.43 5.00
N PHE A 53 -4.23 -6.59 5.51
CA PHE A 53 -4.55 -5.70 6.63
C PHE A 53 -5.64 -4.70 6.24
N VAL A 54 -5.49 -4.03 5.10
CA VAL A 54 -6.48 -3.05 4.60
C VAL A 54 -7.83 -3.73 4.38
N LEU A 55 -7.85 -4.92 3.80
CA LEU A 55 -9.08 -5.73 3.66
C LEU A 55 -9.76 -5.96 4.99
N SER A 56 -9.00 -6.40 6.00
CA SER A 56 -9.52 -6.69 7.33
C SER A 56 -10.13 -5.44 7.96
N THR A 57 -9.42 -4.31 7.95
CA THR A 57 -9.92 -3.05 8.49
C THR A 57 -11.15 -2.55 7.73
N ALA A 58 -11.18 -2.69 6.40
CA ALA A 58 -12.34 -2.33 5.58
C ALA A 58 -13.58 -3.18 5.92
N ILE A 59 -13.41 -4.49 6.13
CA ILE A 59 -14.50 -5.39 6.51
C ILE A 59 -15.06 -5.00 7.88
N VAL A 60 -14.20 -4.74 8.87
CA VAL A 60 -14.60 -4.30 10.21
C VAL A 60 -15.37 -2.98 10.13
N LEU A 61 -14.87 -2.02 9.35
CA LEU A 61 -15.53 -0.74 9.15
C LEU A 61 -16.94 -0.90 8.53
N VAL A 62 -17.08 -1.71 7.48
CA VAL A 62 -18.38 -1.98 6.85
C VAL A 62 -19.34 -2.66 7.83
N ARG A 63 -18.85 -3.62 8.62
CA ARG A 63 -19.66 -4.30 9.66
C ARG A 63 -20.20 -3.30 10.68
N LEU A 64 -19.35 -2.41 11.19
CA LEU A 64 -19.72 -1.43 12.22
C LEU A 64 -20.67 -0.35 11.66
N VAL A 65 -20.42 0.13 10.44
CA VAL A 65 -21.32 1.07 9.75
C VAL A 65 -22.69 0.42 9.53
N ASN A 66 -22.73 -0.82 9.03
CA ASN A 66 -24.00 -1.51 8.79
C ASN A 66 -24.76 -1.81 10.09
N ALA A 67 -24.06 -2.15 11.17
CA ALA A 67 -24.68 -2.31 12.48
C ALA A 67 -25.31 -0.98 12.95
N SER A 68 -24.56 0.11 12.83
CA SER A 68 -25.00 1.45 13.25
C SER A 68 -26.20 1.96 12.44
N VAL A 69 -26.21 1.75 11.13
CA VAL A 69 -27.32 2.15 10.24
C VAL A 69 -28.61 1.38 10.53
N ASN A 70 -28.51 0.09 10.85
CA ASN A 70 -29.67 -0.74 11.15
C ASN A 70 -30.19 -0.58 12.59
N GLY A 71 -29.69 0.41 13.34
CA GLY A 71 -30.05 0.63 14.75
C GLY A 71 -29.54 -0.46 15.69
N GLY A 72 -28.59 -1.27 15.24
CA GLY A 72 -27.89 -2.24 16.06
C GLY A 72 -26.78 -1.58 16.87
N ASN A 73 -26.49 -2.16 18.04
CA ASN A 73 -25.36 -1.83 18.87
C ASN A 73 -24.04 -2.04 18.09
N GLY A 74 -23.46 -0.95 17.60
CA GLY A 74 -22.37 -0.92 16.62
C GLY A 74 -20.97 -1.15 17.18
N GLY A 75 -20.80 -2.12 18.09
CA GLY A 75 -19.51 -2.46 18.70
C GLY A 75 -19.65 -3.14 20.07
N ASP A 76 -18.53 -3.52 20.69
CA ASP A 76 -18.48 -4.13 22.04
C ASP A 76 -19.03 -3.18 23.12
N ASP A 77 -18.88 -1.86 22.93
CA ASP A 77 -19.46 -0.81 23.78
C ASP A 77 -20.95 -0.52 23.49
N GLY A 78 -21.54 -1.18 22.49
CA GLY A 78 -22.94 -1.05 22.09
C GLY A 78 -23.38 0.29 21.52
N ARG A 79 -22.45 1.22 21.27
CA ARG A 79 -22.73 2.53 20.67
C ARG A 79 -22.66 2.51 19.15
N PRO A 80 -23.51 3.27 18.46
CA PRO A 80 -23.40 3.43 17.03
C PRO A 80 -22.20 4.30 16.67
N VAL A 81 -21.59 4.00 15.54
CA VAL A 81 -20.50 4.76 14.96
C VAL A 81 -21.04 6.05 14.34
N GLU A 82 -20.28 7.13 14.46
CA GLU A 82 -20.66 8.43 13.93
C GLU A 82 -19.93 8.82 12.64
N PRO A 83 -20.49 9.72 11.81
CA PRO A 83 -19.84 10.15 10.57
C PRO A 83 -18.42 10.68 10.77
N VAL A 84 -18.17 11.36 11.91
CA VAL A 84 -16.87 11.96 12.27
C VAL A 84 -15.77 10.93 12.47
N GLU A 85 -16.13 9.69 12.81
CA GLU A 85 -15.19 8.57 12.98
C GLU A 85 -14.95 7.79 11.68
N VAL A 86 -15.99 7.70 10.83
CA VAL A 86 -15.94 6.92 9.59
C VAL A 86 -15.14 7.65 8.51
N PHE A 87 -15.36 8.96 8.30
CA PHE A 87 -14.75 9.66 7.18
C PHE A 87 -13.21 9.62 7.18
N PRO A 88 -12.51 9.81 8.32
CA PRO A 88 -11.05 9.77 8.34
C PRO A 88 -10.53 8.36 8.02
N LEU A 89 -11.20 7.32 8.53
CA LEU A 89 -10.84 5.93 8.26
C LEU A 89 -11.03 5.53 6.81
N VAL A 90 -12.20 5.81 6.22
CA VAL A 90 -12.44 5.48 4.81
C VAL A 90 -11.42 6.20 3.93
N THR A 91 -11.10 7.46 4.24
CA THR A 91 -10.10 8.25 3.51
C THR A 91 -8.71 7.64 3.65
N LEU A 92 -8.29 7.27 4.86
CA LEU A 92 -7.00 6.62 5.11
C LEU A 92 -6.86 5.29 4.36
N LEU A 93 -7.88 4.43 4.43
CA LEU A 93 -7.87 3.14 3.75
C LEU A 93 -7.80 3.30 2.24
N LEU A 94 -8.55 4.26 1.67
CA LEU A 94 -8.51 4.55 0.24
C LEU A 94 -7.14 5.05 -0.21
N LEU A 95 -6.52 5.96 0.56
CA LEU A 95 -5.16 6.43 0.29
C LEU A 95 -4.15 5.28 0.39
N GLN A 96 -4.29 4.42 1.39
CA GLN A 96 -3.40 3.28 1.57
C GLN A 96 -3.43 2.31 0.38
N VAL A 97 -4.62 1.98 -0.14
CA VAL A 97 -4.75 1.15 -1.36
C VAL A 97 -4.11 1.82 -2.57
N GLY A 98 -4.20 3.15 -2.67
CA GLY A 98 -3.55 3.92 -3.74
C GLY A 98 -2.02 3.87 -3.69
N VAL A 99 -1.42 3.74 -2.50
CA VAL A 99 0.03 3.69 -2.30
C VAL A 99 0.56 2.24 -2.26
N CYS A 100 -0.29 1.25 -2.06
CA CYS A 100 0.10 -0.17 -2.06
C CYS A 100 0.72 -0.60 -3.39
N ARG A 101 1.98 -1.06 -3.34
CA ARG A 101 2.66 -1.72 -4.46
C ARG A 101 2.10 -3.13 -4.64
N VAL A 102 1.62 -3.41 -5.84
CA VAL A 102 1.17 -4.75 -6.24
C VAL A 102 2.04 -5.24 -7.38
N SER A 103 2.76 -6.33 -7.13
CA SER A 103 3.42 -7.05 -8.21
C SER A 103 2.37 -7.69 -9.11
N ALA A 104 2.43 -7.38 -10.41
CA ALA A 104 1.55 -7.97 -11.42
C ALA A 104 1.77 -9.49 -11.57
N SER A 105 2.89 -10.02 -11.05
CA SER A 105 3.25 -11.43 -11.12
C SER A 105 2.30 -12.30 -10.28
N ASN A 106 1.91 -11.84 -9.09
CA ASN A 106 0.96 -12.55 -8.23
C ASN A 106 -0.49 -12.13 -8.53
N LYS A 107 -1.10 -12.87 -9.46
CA LYS A 107 -2.48 -12.62 -9.92
C LYS A 107 -3.53 -12.65 -8.81
N THR A 108 -3.33 -13.48 -7.78
CA THR A 108 -4.24 -13.54 -6.64
C THR A 108 -4.17 -12.24 -5.85
N THR A 109 -2.96 -11.72 -5.60
CA THR A 109 -2.76 -10.42 -4.95
C THR A 109 -3.35 -9.27 -5.78
N LEU A 110 -3.18 -9.32 -7.10
CA LEU A 110 -3.78 -8.33 -8.01
C LEU A 110 -5.31 -8.35 -7.93
N LEU A 111 -5.94 -9.53 -7.93
CA LEU A 111 -7.39 -9.65 -7.79
C LEU A 111 -7.88 -9.08 -6.44
N ILE A 112 -7.20 -9.42 -5.34
CA ILE A 112 -7.55 -8.91 -4.01
C ILE A 112 -7.45 -7.39 -3.99
N TRP A 113 -6.35 -6.82 -4.48
CA TRP A 113 -6.18 -5.37 -4.55
C TRP A 113 -7.23 -4.69 -5.43
N THR A 114 -7.58 -5.27 -6.59
CA THR A 114 -8.65 -4.71 -7.43
C THR A 114 -10.01 -4.74 -6.73
N ALA A 115 -10.31 -5.81 -5.99
CA ALA A 115 -11.54 -5.93 -5.21
C ALA A 115 -11.58 -4.90 -4.07
N GLU A 116 -10.47 -4.69 -3.38
CA GLU A 116 -10.33 -3.66 -2.35
C GLU A 116 -10.49 -2.24 -2.91
N LEU A 117 -9.83 -1.94 -4.03
CA LEU A 117 -9.93 -0.64 -4.69
C LEU A 117 -11.39 -0.34 -5.08
N VAL A 118 -12.07 -1.29 -5.70
CA VAL A 118 -13.48 -1.14 -6.08
C VAL A 118 -14.38 -1.05 -4.84
N GLY A 119 -14.14 -1.89 -3.84
CA GLY A 119 -14.92 -1.92 -2.59
C GLY A 119 -14.80 -0.61 -1.80
N LEU A 120 -13.59 -0.10 -1.61
CA LEU A 120 -13.34 1.14 -0.86
C LEU A 120 -13.81 2.37 -1.63
N THR A 121 -13.68 2.41 -2.96
CA THR A 121 -14.21 3.52 -3.77
C THR A 121 -15.73 3.53 -3.79
N ALA A 122 -16.37 2.36 -3.80
CA ALA A 122 -17.82 2.22 -3.63
C ALA A 122 -18.25 2.67 -2.23
N LEU A 123 -17.53 2.26 -1.18
CA LEU A 123 -17.80 2.66 0.21
C LEU A 123 -17.63 4.18 0.40
N PHE A 124 -16.56 4.76 -0.11
CA PHE A 124 -16.29 6.20 -0.08
C PHE A 124 -17.41 6.98 -0.79
N SER A 125 -17.82 6.50 -1.98
CA SER A 125 -18.93 7.11 -2.72
C SER A 125 -20.25 7.00 -1.94
N TRP A 126 -20.59 5.80 -1.44
CA TRP A 126 -21.79 5.61 -0.65
C TRP A 126 -21.80 6.50 0.60
N PHE A 127 -20.67 6.61 1.31
CA PHE A 127 -20.56 7.39 2.54
C PHE A 127 -20.92 8.87 2.33
N TRP A 128 -20.32 9.52 1.32
CA TRP A 128 -20.54 10.95 1.07
C TRP A 128 -21.93 11.28 0.49
N TRP A 129 -22.50 10.34 -0.25
CA TRP A 129 -23.81 10.49 -0.88
C TRP A 129 -24.97 10.17 0.07
N HIS A 130 -24.91 9.03 0.77
CA HIS A 130 -25.99 8.52 1.60
C HIS A 130 -25.57 8.21 3.04
N GLY A 131 -24.36 7.66 3.25
CA GLY A 131 -23.94 7.16 4.57
C GLY A 131 -23.99 8.22 5.66
N MET A 132 -23.51 9.43 5.40
CA MET A 132 -23.55 10.52 6.40
C MET A 132 -24.97 10.85 6.86
N ASP A 133 -25.98 10.77 5.99
CA ASP A 133 -27.38 11.09 6.37
C ASP A 133 -28.05 9.94 7.15
N LEU A 134 -27.54 8.72 7.04
CA LEU A 134 -28.09 7.51 7.67
C LEU A 134 -27.49 7.22 9.05
N LEU A 135 -26.26 7.68 9.29
CA LEU A 135 -25.57 7.49 10.56
C LEU A 135 -26.18 8.41 11.64
N PRO A 136 -26.32 7.92 12.89
CA PRO A 136 -26.79 8.74 13.98
C PRO A 136 -25.77 9.83 14.32
N ASN A 137 -26.25 10.98 14.77
CA ASN A 137 -25.42 12.10 15.21
C ASN A 137 -25.79 12.46 16.64
N SER A 138 -24.85 12.35 17.58
CA SER A 138 -25.08 12.76 18.97
C SER A 138 -24.98 14.27 19.15
N CYS A 139 -24.22 14.95 18.30
CA CYS A 139 -24.00 16.40 18.35
C CYS A 139 -24.77 17.15 17.24
N PRO A 140 -25.06 18.46 17.44
CA PRO A 140 -25.60 19.29 16.36
C PRO A 140 -24.60 19.37 15.20
N ARG A 141 -25.08 19.29 13.96
CA ARG A 141 -24.27 19.25 12.72
C ARG A 141 -23.25 20.40 12.57
N ASP A 142 -23.43 21.52 13.27
CA ASP A 142 -22.45 22.62 13.25
C ASP A 142 -21.20 22.30 14.08
N HIS A 143 -21.22 21.32 14.96
CA HIS A 143 -20.04 20.92 15.73
C HIS A 143 -19.09 20.01 14.96
N ASP A 144 -19.54 19.35 13.90
CA ASP A 144 -18.73 18.39 13.13
C ASP A 144 -17.78 19.13 12.19
N LYS A 145 -16.47 19.02 12.45
CA LYS A 145 -15.43 19.72 11.72
C LYS A 145 -14.50 18.76 10.98
N ALA A 146 -14.11 19.11 9.76
CA ALA A 146 -13.07 18.43 9.00
C ALA A 146 -11.84 19.33 8.85
N PHE A 147 -10.70 18.69 8.60
CA PHE A 147 -9.47 19.37 8.21
C PHE A 147 -9.42 19.60 6.70
N PHE A 148 -9.40 20.86 6.27
CA PHE A 148 -9.07 21.23 4.89
C PHE A 148 -8.14 22.44 4.89
N PHE A 149 -6.94 22.29 5.47
CA PHE A 149 -5.98 23.37 5.77
C PHE A 149 -6.52 24.51 6.66
N ALA A 150 -7.79 24.45 7.03
CA ALA A 150 -8.52 25.31 7.94
C ALA A 150 -9.68 24.50 8.53
N LYS A 151 -10.24 24.99 9.65
CA LYS A 151 -11.38 24.37 10.33
C LYS A 151 -12.65 24.60 9.53
N VAL A 152 -13.18 23.53 8.91
CA VAL A 152 -14.35 23.59 8.02
C VAL A 152 -15.44 22.67 8.53
N GLY A 153 -16.71 23.05 8.39
CA GLY A 153 -17.85 22.17 8.72
C GLY A 153 -18.03 21.07 7.68
N ILE A 154 -18.20 19.82 8.14
CA ILE A 154 -18.30 18.63 7.27
C ILE A 154 -19.54 18.72 6.35
N TRP A 155 -20.65 19.23 6.88
CA TRP A 155 -21.95 19.25 6.22
C TRP A 155 -22.11 20.34 5.14
N GLY A 156 -21.17 21.27 5.04
CA GLY A 156 -21.23 22.40 4.11
C GLY A 156 -20.61 22.10 2.74
N TRP A 157 -19.85 23.07 2.23
CA TRP A 157 -19.18 22.95 0.92
C TRP A 157 -18.20 21.76 0.86
N TYR A 158 -17.65 21.35 2.01
CA TYR A 158 -16.76 20.20 2.13
C TYR A 158 -17.42 18.89 1.68
N ARG A 159 -18.69 18.70 2.02
CA ARG A 159 -19.48 17.55 1.52
C ARG A 159 -19.59 17.57 0.00
N SER A 160 -19.88 18.71 -0.60
CA SER A 160 -19.98 18.85 -2.05
C SER A 160 -18.66 18.57 -2.75
N PHE A 161 -17.55 19.04 -2.18
CA PHE A 161 -16.19 18.75 -2.65
C PHE A 161 -15.88 17.23 -2.62
N ASN A 162 -16.24 16.55 -1.53
CA ASN A 162 -16.01 15.10 -1.43
C ASN A 162 -16.92 14.29 -2.35
N LYS A 163 -18.16 14.74 -2.61
CA LYS A 163 -19.02 14.14 -3.64
C LYS A 163 -18.40 14.25 -5.04
N ALA A 164 -17.80 15.39 -5.38
CA ALA A 164 -17.08 15.54 -6.65
C ALA A 164 -15.84 14.64 -6.71
N THR A 165 -15.09 14.57 -5.60
CA THR A 165 -13.91 13.69 -5.48
C THR A 165 -14.28 12.22 -5.60
N SER A 166 -15.42 11.78 -5.05
CA SER A 166 -15.87 10.40 -5.16
C SER A 166 -16.19 10.00 -6.61
N VAL A 167 -16.76 10.93 -7.40
CA VAL A 167 -16.98 10.71 -8.84
C VAL A 167 -15.65 10.53 -9.56
N LEU A 168 -14.67 11.42 -9.33
CA LEU A 168 -13.33 11.28 -9.92
C LEU A 168 -12.66 9.95 -9.53
N ALA A 169 -12.72 9.58 -8.25
CA ALA A 169 -12.19 8.32 -7.75
C ALA A 169 -12.86 7.10 -8.43
N SER A 170 -14.19 7.14 -8.63
CA SER A 170 -14.92 6.07 -9.31
C SER A 170 -14.53 5.91 -10.78
N VAL A 171 -14.25 7.02 -11.49
CA VAL A 171 -13.77 7.01 -12.87
C VAL A 171 -12.36 6.42 -12.92
N ALA A 172 -11.47 6.86 -12.03
CA ALA A 172 -10.11 6.32 -11.94
C ALA A 172 -10.12 4.81 -11.62
N ALA A 173 -10.96 4.37 -10.69
CA ALA A 173 -11.11 2.95 -10.34
C ALA A 173 -11.66 2.13 -11.51
N SER A 174 -12.61 2.69 -12.28
CA SER A 174 -13.15 2.04 -13.48
C SER A 174 -12.06 1.87 -14.56
N PHE A 175 -11.23 2.89 -14.77
CA PHE A 175 -10.10 2.80 -15.70
C PHE A 175 -9.09 1.74 -15.26
N ALA A 176 -8.72 1.74 -13.97
CA ALA A 176 -7.84 0.72 -13.39
C ALA A 176 -8.42 -0.70 -13.55
N LEU A 177 -9.73 -0.88 -13.33
CA LEU A 177 -10.39 -2.17 -13.51
C LEU A 177 -10.30 -2.64 -14.97
N ILE A 178 -10.59 -1.77 -15.93
CA ILE A 178 -10.51 -2.08 -17.37
C ILE A 178 -9.08 -2.49 -17.75
N ALA A 179 -8.07 -1.75 -17.29
CA ALA A 179 -6.66 -2.06 -17.57
C ALA A 179 -6.25 -3.43 -17.01
N ASN A 180 -6.68 -3.75 -15.79
CA ASN A 180 -6.40 -5.04 -15.15
C ASN A 180 -7.10 -6.20 -15.85
N VAL A 181 -8.39 -6.06 -16.17
CA VAL A 181 -9.16 -7.08 -16.91
C VAL A 181 -8.58 -7.27 -18.31
N GLY A 182 -8.19 -6.20 -18.99
CA GLY A 182 -7.53 -6.26 -20.30
C GLY A 182 -6.24 -7.06 -20.26
N THR A 183 -5.38 -6.80 -19.26
CA THR A 183 -4.14 -7.56 -19.04
C THR A 183 -4.42 -9.04 -18.78
N TYR A 184 -5.44 -9.34 -17.98
CA TYR A 184 -5.84 -10.73 -17.69
C TYR A 184 -6.34 -11.47 -18.94
N ILE A 185 -7.16 -10.82 -19.77
CA ILE A 185 -7.67 -11.40 -21.03
C ILE A 185 -6.51 -11.67 -21.99
N ILE A 186 -5.60 -10.70 -22.19
CA ILE A 186 -4.42 -10.86 -23.05
C ILE A 186 -3.58 -12.05 -22.58
N PHE A 187 -3.37 -12.17 -21.27
CA PHE A 187 -2.64 -13.31 -20.69
C PHE A 187 -3.31 -14.64 -20.99
N VAL A 188 -4.62 -14.76 -20.75
CA VAL A 188 -5.37 -16.01 -20.98
C VAL A 188 -5.34 -16.39 -22.45
N VAL A 189 -5.54 -15.43 -23.36
CA VAL A 189 -5.41 -15.65 -24.81
C VAL A 189 -4.01 -16.13 -25.17
N PHE A 190 -2.96 -15.49 -24.64
CA PHE A 190 -1.59 -15.90 -24.90
C PHE A 190 -1.27 -17.30 -24.35
N ALA A 191 -1.79 -17.64 -23.18
CA ALA A 191 -1.65 -18.96 -22.58
C ALA A 191 -2.35 -20.04 -23.41
N ILE A 192 -3.56 -19.76 -23.91
CA ILE A 192 -4.31 -20.67 -24.79
C ILE A 192 -3.60 -20.84 -26.13
N LEU A 193 -3.13 -19.76 -26.75
CA LEU A 193 -2.36 -19.81 -28.01
C LEU A 193 -1.04 -20.57 -27.83
N ARG A 194 -0.36 -20.38 -26.71
CA ARG A 194 0.86 -21.13 -26.37
C ARG A 194 0.56 -22.60 -26.11
N PHE A 195 -0.54 -22.94 -25.44
CA PHE A 195 -0.96 -24.33 -25.24
C PHE A 195 -1.34 -24.99 -26.57
N ALA A 196 -2.01 -24.26 -27.46
CA ALA A 196 -2.35 -24.73 -28.81
C ALA A 196 -1.10 -24.93 -29.68
N ARG A 197 -0.10 -24.03 -29.61
CA ARG A 197 1.19 -24.16 -30.32
C ARG A 197 2.11 -25.22 -29.72
N ARG A 198 2.08 -25.43 -28.39
CA ARG A 198 2.87 -26.46 -27.68
C ARG A 198 2.48 -27.90 -28.05
N ARG A 199 1.36 -28.11 -28.75
CA ARG A 199 1.04 -29.44 -29.32
C ARG A 199 1.89 -29.75 -30.57
N SER A 200 2.66 -28.80 -31.10
CA SER A 200 3.39 -28.93 -32.37
C SER A 200 4.92 -28.92 -32.27
N ASP A 201 5.53 -28.55 -31.14
CA ASP A 201 7.00 -28.60 -31.01
C ASP A 201 7.39 -28.97 -29.58
N ASP A 202 8.05 -30.12 -29.48
CA ASP A 202 8.93 -30.47 -28.37
C ASP A 202 10.21 -29.63 -28.55
N GLN A 203 10.76 -29.18 -27.42
CA GLN A 203 12.05 -28.47 -27.29
C GLN A 203 12.05 -26.92 -27.32
N ASP A 204 12.62 -26.39 -26.23
CA ASP A 204 13.18 -25.06 -26.00
C ASP A 204 12.25 -23.83 -25.85
N SER A 205 11.97 -23.52 -24.58
CA SER A 205 12.56 -22.36 -23.88
C SER A 205 11.61 -21.83 -22.81
N ALA A 206 12.06 -21.97 -21.56
CA ALA A 206 11.57 -21.23 -20.42
C ALA A 206 11.90 -19.74 -20.62
N VAL A 207 10.99 -19.00 -21.26
CA VAL A 207 10.99 -17.54 -21.15
C VAL A 207 10.38 -17.21 -19.79
N SER A 208 11.24 -17.16 -18.77
CA SER A 208 11.02 -16.31 -17.61
C SER A 208 11.00 -14.89 -18.12
N LYS A 209 9.80 -14.32 -18.29
CA LYS A 209 9.68 -12.86 -18.27
C LYS A 209 10.00 -12.47 -16.83
N SER A 210 11.21 -11.97 -16.63
CA SER A 210 11.47 -11.00 -15.58
C SER A 210 10.44 -9.90 -15.77
N ASP A 211 9.46 -9.85 -14.88
CA ASP A 211 8.67 -8.65 -14.69
C ASP A 211 9.69 -7.61 -14.23
N GLU A 212 10.15 -6.78 -15.17
CA GLU A 212 10.81 -5.52 -14.85
C GLU A 212 9.80 -4.75 -14.00
N ASP A 213 10.00 -4.78 -12.68
CA ASP A 213 9.52 -3.73 -11.79
C ASP A 213 10.02 -2.43 -12.40
N ALA A 214 9.15 -1.77 -13.18
CA ALA A 214 9.51 -0.55 -13.88
C ALA A 214 10.07 0.41 -12.82
N PRO A 215 11.33 0.87 -12.93
CA PRO A 215 11.93 1.69 -11.91
C PRO A 215 11.10 2.97 -11.82
N ARG A 216 10.33 3.09 -10.72
CA ARG A 216 9.61 4.33 -10.43
C ARG A 216 10.67 5.43 -10.32
N ASN A 217 10.52 6.47 -11.12
CA ASN A 217 11.35 7.67 -11.00
C ASN A 217 11.26 8.17 -9.55
N ASN A 218 12.38 8.62 -8.98
CA ASN A 218 12.48 9.16 -7.61
C ASN A 218 11.40 10.21 -7.25
N ILE A 219 10.81 10.83 -8.27
CA ILE A 219 9.68 11.76 -8.19
C ILE A 219 8.41 11.09 -7.64
N GLU A 220 8.06 9.87 -8.06
CA GLU A 220 6.83 9.20 -7.61
C GLU A 220 6.90 8.81 -6.13
N ILE A 221 8.06 8.33 -5.67
CA ILE A 221 8.31 8.00 -4.26
C ILE A 221 8.16 9.25 -3.37
N SER A 222 8.64 10.40 -3.85
CA SER A 222 8.57 11.67 -3.13
C SER A 222 7.13 12.18 -2.98
N ILE A 223 6.30 12.01 -4.02
CA ILE A 223 4.89 12.41 -3.98
C ILE A 223 4.11 11.52 -2.99
N ASP A 224 4.32 10.21 -3.02
CA ASP A 224 3.67 9.26 -2.11
C ASP A 224 3.98 9.59 -0.63
N LEU A 225 5.22 10.03 -0.35
CA LEU A 225 5.65 10.48 0.99
C LEU A 225 4.90 11.72 1.47
N ILE A 226 4.77 12.73 0.63
CA ILE A 226 4.04 13.96 0.94
C ILE A 226 2.56 13.67 1.19
N VAL A 227 1.95 12.82 0.35
CA VAL A 227 0.54 12.43 0.49
C VAL A 227 0.29 11.73 1.83
N ASN A 228 1.16 10.79 2.24
CA ASN A 228 0.99 10.08 3.51
C ASN A 228 1.18 10.98 4.73
N ILE A 229 2.19 11.86 4.73
CA ILE A 229 2.33 12.86 5.81
C ILE A 229 1.08 13.75 5.87
N GLY A 230 0.58 14.19 4.71
CA GLY A 230 -0.66 14.95 4.60
C GLY A 230 -1.87 14.21 5.18
N ALA A 231 -1.97 12.90 4.95
CA ALA A 231 -3.03 12.04 5.48
C ALA A 231 -2.99 11.93 7.01
N ILE A 232 -1.79 11.77 7.59
CA ILE A 232 -1.60 11.73 9.05
C ILE A 232 -2.02 13.07 9.67
N VAL A 233 -1.57 14.19 9.10
CA VAL A 233 -1.96 15.53 9.57
C VAL A 233 -3.46 15.75 9.44
N TYR A 234 -4.06 15.33 8.33
CA TYR A 234 -5.50 15.43 8.09
C TYR A 234 -6.31 14.74 9.19
N VAL A 235 -5.91 13.52 9.55
CA VAL A 235 -6.56 12.74 10.60
C VAL A 235 -6.38 13.38 11.98
N GLU A 236 -5.14 13.66 12.39
CA GLU A 236 -4.87 14.12 13.75
C GLU A 236 -5.47 15.50 14.01
N MET A 237 -5.51 16.36 12.99
CA MET A 237 -6.18 17.65 13.09
C MET A 237 -7.70 17.51 13.12
N ALA A 238 -8.29 16.61 12.32
CA ALA A 238 -9.72 16.33 12.40
C ALA A 238 -10.13 15.87 13.82
N LEU A 239 -9.35 14.97 14.43
CA LEU A 239 -9.60 14.52 15.81
C LEU A 239 -9.48 15.66 16.82
N ARG A 240 -8.37 16.41 16.74
CA ARG A 240 -8.10 17.51 17.67
C ARG A 240 -9.18 18.59 17.60
N TRP A 241 -9.74 18.83 16.42
CA TRP A 241 -10.77 19.86 16.23
C TRP A 241 -12.18 19.42 16.61
N ASN A 242 -12.47 18.12 16.60
CA ASN A 242 -13.72 17.54 17.11
C ASN A 242 -13.66 17.17 18.60
N GLN A 243 -12.52 17.34 19.26
CA GLN A 243 -12.32 17.04 20.70
C GLN A 243 -12.73 15.61 21.08
N ILE A 244 -12.41 14.65 20.21
CA ILE A 244 -12.76 13.25 20.46
C ILE A 244 -11.91 12.72 21.63
N SER A 245 -12.57 12.33 22.72
CA SER A 245 -11.95 11.76 23.93
C SER A 245 -12.03 10.23 23.95
N GLY A 246 -11.20 9.56 24.75
CA GLY A 246 -11.19 8.09 24.87
C GLY A 246 -10.44 7.34 23.77
N VAL A 247 -9.87 8.04 22.79
CA VAL A 247 -9.17 7.44 21.63
C VAL A 247 -7.64 7.47 21.72
N TYR A 248 -7.09 7.97 22.84
CA TYR A 248 -5.64 8.13 23.04
C TYR A 248 -5.04 7.07 23.99
N SER A 249 -5.82 6.12 24.47
CA SER A 249 -5.32 5.01 25.28
C SER A 249 -5.22 3.72 24.47
N LEU A 250 -4.34 2.82 24.93
CA LEU A 250 -4.09 1.51 24.33
C LEU A 250 -4.69 0.39 25.20
N ASP A 251 -5.91 0.61 25.68
CA ASP A 251 -6.49 -0.23 26.72
C ASP A 251 -7.34 -1.38 26.17
N SER A 252 -7.66 -1.37 24.86
CA SER A 252 -8.51 -2.39 24.23
C SER A 252 -7.69 -3.41 23.40
N PRO A 253 -7.99 -4.72 23.49
CA PRO A 253 -7.34 -5.75 22.68
C PRO A 253 -7.48 -5.53 21.18
N GLY A 254 -8.60 -4.94 20.74
CA GLY A 254 -8.88 -4.62 19.33
C GLY A 254 -7.86 -3.66 18.71
N GLN A 255 -7.24 -2.79 19.51
CA GLN A 255 -6.20 -1.88 19.07
C GLN A 255 -4.79 -2.49 19.06
N PHE A 256 -4.56 -3.47 19.93
CA PHE A 256 -3.23 -4.07 20.08
C PHE A 256 -2.85 -4.91 18.86
N MET A 257 -3.80 -5.66 18.30
CA MET A 257 -3.58 -6.52 17.13
C MET A 257 -3.04 -5.73 15.92
N PRO A 258 -3.70 -4.65 15.43
CA PRO A 258 -3.21 -3.91 14.27
C PRO A 258 -1.88 -3.20 14.55
N PHE A 259 -1.67 -2.71 15.77
CA PHE A 259 -0.40 -2.11 16.18
C PHE A 259 0.78 -3.09 16.10
N VAL A 260 0.63 -4.30 16.65
CA VAL A 260 1.70 -5.31 16.65
C VAL A 260 1.97 -5.84 15.24
N ILE A 261 0.93 -6.02 14.42
CA ILE A 261 1.10 -6.45 13.02
C ILE A 261 1.93 -5.41 12.26
N ALA A 262 1.58 -4.13 12.37
CA ALA A 262 2.30 -3.06 11.69
C ALA A 262 3.76 -2.94 12.20
N LEU A 263 3.98 -3.06 13.51
CA LEU A 263 5.32 -3.05 14.09
C LEU A 263 6.17 -4.23 13.60
N GLY A 264 5.59 -5.42 13.54
CA GLY A 264 6.27 -6.60 13.00
C GLY A 264 6.65 -6.45 11.53
N GLN A 265 5.76 -5.86 10.72
CA GLN A 265 6.05 -5.54 9.32
C GLN A 265 7.20 -4.52 9.20
N LEU A 266 7.21 -3.47 10.03
CA LEU A 266 8.29 -2.49 10.07
C LEU A 266 9.63 -3.14 10.43
N LEU A 267 9.66 -3.97 11.48
CA LEU A 267 10.87 -4.68 11.91
C LEU A 267 11.38 -5.64 10.81
N SER A 268 10.47 -6.27 10.06
CA SER A 268 10.83 -7.13 8.94
C SER A 268 11.53 -6.34 7.81
N VAL A 269 11.07 -5.13 7.49
CA VAL A 269 11.76 -4.23 6.53
C VAL A 269 13.17 -3.91 7.03
N PHE A 270 13.29 -3.47 8.28
CA PHE A 270 14.59 -3.10 8.85
C PHE A 270 15.56 -4.27 8.91
N PHE A 271 15.09 -5.46 9.30
CA PHE A 271 15.92 -6.66 9.33
C PHE A 271 16.38 -7.05 7.92
N SER A 272 15.50 -6.98 6.93
CA SER A 272 15.84 -7.26 5.53
C SER A 272 16.88 -6.25 4.99
N ALA A 273 16.70 -4.97 5.29
CA ALA A 273 17.67 -3.92 4.95
C ALA A 273 19.03 -4.16 5.62
N ALA A 274 19.04 -4.45 6.93
CA ALA A 274 20.27 -4.71 7.68
C ALA A 274 21.01 -5.95 7.15
N LYS A 275 20.27 -7.03 6.86
CA LYS A 275 20.84 -8.24 6.26
C LYS A 275 21.47 -7.94 4.90
N TYR A 276 20.80 -7.15 4.07
CA TYR A 276 21.34 -6.75 2.76
C TYR A 276 22.64 -5.94 2.91
N LEU A 277 22.66 -4.95 3.81
CA LEU A 277 23.85 -4.14 4.08
C LEU A 277 25.03 -4.99 4.55
N LEU A 278 24.80 -5.96 5.43
CA LEU A 278 25.84 -6.88 5.90
C LEU A 278 26.35 -7.79 4.77
N GLN A 279 25.47 -8.26 3.90
CA GLN A 279 25.88 -9.08 2.74
C GLN A 279 26.68 -8.27 1.73
N TRP A 280 26.36 -6.99 1.54
CA TRP A 280 27.10 -6.10 0.66
C TRP A 280 28.54 -5.88 1.15
N ASP A 281 28.72 -5.58 2.44
CA ASP A 281 30.04 -5.42 3.08
C ASP A 281 30.88 -6.72 3.03
N ALA A 282 30.24 -7.86 3.26
CA ALA A 282 30.89 -9.17 3.15
C ALA A 282 31.32 -9.52 1.71
N ASN A 283 30.60 -9.01 0.70
CA ASN A 283 30.93 -9.25 -0.70
C ASN A 283 32.07 -8.34 -1.18
N GLU A 284 32.06 -7.07 -0.77
CA GLU A 284 33.12 -6.11 -1.09
C GLU A 284 34.48 -6.56 -0.54
N SER A 285 34.52 -7.06 0.70
CA SER A 285 35.75 -7.63 1.30
C SER A 285 36.27 -8.89 0.58
N LEU A 286 35.43 -9.62 -0.14
CA LEU A 286 35.84 -10.79 -0.93
C LEU A 286 36.50 -10.37 -2.26
N PHE A 287 35.97 -9.34 -2.91
CA PHE A 287 36.52 -8.81 -4.16
C PHE A 287 37.86 -8.10 -3.99
N ASP A 288 38.09 -7.47 -2.84
CA ASP A 288 39.36 -6.81 -2.53
C ASP A 288 40.50 -7.86 -2.38
N HIS A 289 40.18 -9.05 -1.86
CA HIS A 289 41.16 -10.13 -1.73
C HIS A 289 41.51 -10.84 -3.05
N ASP A 290 40.58 -10.94 -4.00
CA ASP A 290 40.86 -11.57 -5.30
C ASP A 290 41.69 -10.65 -6.23
N GLN A 291 41.60 -9.32 -6.10
CA GLN A 291 42.48 -8.40 -6.85
C GLN A 291 43.94 -8.51 -6.43
N ASP A 292 44.22 -8.79 -5.14
CA ASP A 292 45.58 -9.03 -4.66
C ASP A 292 46.18 -10.35 -5.18
N VAL A 293 45.36 -11.34 -5.51
CA VAL A 293 45.81 -12.64 -6.07
C VAL A 293 46.02 -12.57 -7.60
N LEU A 294 45.41 -11.60 -8.29
CA LEU A 294 45.48 -11.45 -9.76
C LEU A 294 46.64 -10.59 -10.27
N GLN A 295 47.57 -10.14 -9.43
CA GLN A 295 48.88 -9.62 -9.89
C GLN A 295 49.81 -10.75 -10.32
N CYS A 296 49.44 -11.46 -11.39
CA CYS A 296 50.35 -12.35 -12.11
C CYS A 296 51.32 -11.52 -12.96
N HIS A 297 52.59 -11.64 -12.60
CA HIS A 297 53.76 -11.09 -13.25
C HIS A 297 53.90 -11.61 -14.70
N HIS A 298 53.36 -10.89 -15.68
CA HIS A 298 53.68 -11.13 -17.10
C HIS A 298 55.02 -10.47 -17.43
N GLY A 299 56.10 -11.21 -17.14
CA GLY A 299 57.44 -10.94 -17.64
C GLY A 299 57.53 -11.27 -19.13
N ASP A 300 57.56 -10.23 -19.93
CA ASP A 300 57.72 -10.21 -21.38
C ASP A 300 58.97 -11.02 -21.81
N THR A 301 58.79 -12.09 -22.59
CA THR A 301 59.92 -12.75 -23.28
C THR A 301 59.55 -13.17 -24.70
N GLY A 302 59.92 -12.31 -25.65
CA GLY A 302 60.85 -12.73 -26.70
C GLY A 302 60.31 -13.53 -27.89
N ARG A 303 59.68 -12.81 -28.81
CA ARG A 303 59.97 -12.82 -30.26
C ARG A 303 61.04 -13.84 -30.75
N TRP A 304 60.63 -14.89 -31.46
CA TRP A 304 61.45 -15.56 -32.49
C TRP A 304 60.59 -16.03 -33.68
N LEU A 305 61.04 -15.64 -34.87
CA LEU A 305 60.63 -16.06 -36.20
C LEU A 305 60.58 -17.59 -36.35
N ARG A 306 59.63 -18.11 -37.14
CA ARG A 306 59.98 -18.82 -38.39
C ARG A 306 58.77 -19.02 -39.32
N ASN A 307 58.99 -18.58 -40.55
CA ASN A 307 58.31 -18.94 -41.79
C ASN A 307 58.37 -20.48 -41.98
N ASP A 308 57.30 -21.11 -42.46
CA ASP A 308 57.27 -21.80 -43.77
C ASP A 308 55.97 -22.60 -43.96
N THR A 309 55.49 -22.50 -45.19
CA THR A 309 54.54 -23.32 -45.95
C THR A 309 54.52 -24.81 -45.62
N GLU A 310 53.33 -25.41 -45.61
CA GLU A 310 53.01 -26.55 -46.51
C GLU A 310 51.51 -26.86 -46.51
N ASP A 311 50.95 -26.90 -47.73
CA ASP A 311 49.66 -27.45 -48.09
C ASP A 311 49.64 -28.97 -47.87
N ILE A 312 48.61 -29.50 -47.20
CA ILE A 312 48.14 -30.87 -47.46
C ILE A 312 46.61 -30.86 -47.46
N ALA A 313 46.07 -31.03 -48.67
CA ALA A 313 44.69 -31.45 -48.91
C ALA A 313 44.64 -32.99 -49.04
N LEU A 314 43.41 -33.53 -48.83
CA LEU A 314 42.93 -34.88 -49.18
C LEU A 314 43.41 -35.98 -48.21
N THR A 315 42.58 -36.89 -47.70
CA THR A 315 41.33 -37.50 -48.21
C THR A 315 40.65 -38.23 -47.05
#